data_AF-A0A956CHH7-F1
#
_entry.id   AF-A0A956CHH7-F1
#
_cell.length_a   1.000
_cell.length_b   1.000
_cell.length_c   1.000
_cell.angle_alpha   90.00
_cell.angle_beta   90.00
_cell.angle_gamma   90.00
#
_symmetry.space_group_name_H-M   'P 1'
#
loop_
_entity.id
_entity.type
_entity.pdbx_description
1 polymer ?
#
loop_
_entity_poly.entity_id
_entity_poly.type
_entity_poly.pdbx_seq_one_letter_code
_entity_poly.pdbx_strand_id
1 'polypeptide(L)'
;MTDPLAALRSVEAFEDLDADARGALYARVAAALGSDFRPMSDGVVHGPSTTTFAVIPGGTFVMGLTDDDIARASRSVPWDDDWAYSLSIEGQSAVPPTEVCVAPFLLERGPGVGATPRAEALERAAGLGFRLPSEAELEWVIRDGGQEALHLGARSLGDGRFEFRPSRFALDGLFIAHWAQDDWFPSHAGAPRDGSPRRGGDPRGVCRITFPLPAFCCDEDVTALFAALRS
;
A
#
# COMPACT_ATOMS: atom_id res chain seq x y z
N MET A 1 -31.22 -6.75 8.04
CA MET A 1 -30.03 -5.92 8.33
C MET A 1 -28.95 -6.36 7.37
N THR A 2 -28.50 -5.50 6.46
CA THR A 2 -27.39 -5.79 5.55
C THR A 2 -26.15 -6.14 6.38
N ASP A 3 -25.39 -7.16 5.98
CA ASP A 3 -24.14 -7.51 6.65
C ASP A 3 -23.14 -6.36 6.47
N PRO A 4 -22.76 -5.59 7.51
CA PRO A 4 -21.79 -4.50 7.41
C PRO A 4 -20.43 -4.98 6.88
N LEU A 5 -20.06 -6.25 7.09
CA LEU A 5 -18.84 -6.82 6.52
C LEU A 5 -18.88 -6.88 4.98
N ALA A 6 -20.07 -6.83 4.37
CA ALA A 6 -20.20 -6.73 2.92
C ALA A 6 -19.61 -5.42 2.37
N ALA A 7 -19.66 -4.33 3.15
CA ALA A 7 -19.08 -3.05 2.76
C ALA A 7 -17.55 -3.14 2.59
N LEU A 8 -16.89 -4.10 3.22
CA LEU A 8 -15.45 -4.31 3.05
C LEU A 8 -15.07 -4.85 1.67
N ARG A 9 -16.01 -5.29 0.84
CA ARG A 9 -15.69 -5.89 -0.47
C ARG A 9 -15.42 -4.88 -1.59
N SER A 10 -15.67 -3.60 -1.34
CA SER A 10 -15.48 -2.53 -2.31
C SER A 10 -15.17 -1.22 -1.59
N VAL A 11 -14.30 -0.41 -2.17
CA VAL A 11 -13.95 0.92 -1.65
C VAL A 11 -15.18 1.82 -1.58
N GLU A 12 -16.01 1.80 -2.61
CA GLU A 12 -17.20 2.64 -2.74
C GLU A 12 -18.20 2.37 -1.61
N ALA A 13 -18.58 1.10 -1.40
CA ALA A 13 -19.51 0.75 -0.32
C ALA A 13 -18.92 1.02 1.08
N PHE A 14 -17.59 0.93 1.23
CA PHE A 14 -16.93 1.32 2.46
C PHE A 14 -17.06 2.83 2.68
N GLU A 15 -16.79 3.65 1.67
CA GLU A 15 -16.86 5.12 1.71
C GLU A 15 -18.27 5.67 1.93
N ASP A 16 -19.30 4.99 1.43
CA ASP A 16 -20.71 5.37 1.62
C ASP A 16 -21.19 5.20 3.08
N LEU A 17 -20.39 4.58 3.95
CA LEU A 17 -20.72 4.44 5.37
C LEU A 17 -20.58 5.78 6.11
N ASP A 18 -21.65 6.19 6.78
CA ASP A 18 -21.57 7.25 7.78
C ASP A 18 -20.78 6.81 9.04
N ALA A 19 -20.58 7.75 9.97
CA ALA A 19 -19.78 7.51 11.17
C ALA A 19 -20.35 6.39 12.06
N ASP A 20 -21.68 6.29 12.19
CA ASP A 20 -22.33 5.28 13.03
C ASP A 20 -22.21 3.90 12.38
N ALA A 21 -22.45 3.80 11.08
CA ALA A 21 -22.31 2.57 10.31
C ALA A 21 -20.84 2.10 10.29
N ARG A 22 -19.88 3.03 10.21
CA ARG A 22 -18.45 2.74 10.27
C ARG A 22 -18.01 2.28 11.66
N GLY A 23 -18.53 2.89 12.73
CA GLY A 23 -18.34 2.40 14.10
C GLY A 23 -18.89 0.99 14.31
N ALA A 24 -20.08 0.71 13.78
CA ALA A 24 -20.69 -0.63 13.83
C ALA A 24 -19.88 -1.66 13.03
N LEU A 25 -19.33 -1.27 11.88
CA LEU A 25 -18.42 -2.10 11.10
C LEU A 25 -17.16 -2.46 11.91
N TYR A 26 -16.49 -1.49 12.51
CA TYR A 26 -15.28 -1.74 13.30
C TYR A 26 -15.54 -2.59 14.53
N ALA A 27 -16.70 -2.42 15.19
CA ALA A 27 -17.12 -3.30 16.28
C ALA A 27 -17.27 -4.75 15.82
N ARG A 28 -17.83 -4.98 14.62
CA ARG A 28 -17.96 -6.32 14.05
C ARG A 28 -16.63 -6.91 13.62
N VAL A 29 -15.73 -6.10 13.06
CA VAL A 29 -14.36 -6.53 12.72
C VAL A 29 -13.62 -6.95 13.98
N ALA A 30 -13.60 -6.12 15.02
CA ALA A 30 -12.97 -6.46 16.30
C ALA A 30 -13.55 -7.76 16.91
N ALA A 31 -14.87 -7.91 16.91
CA ALA A 31 -15.53 -9.12 17.41
C ALA A 31 -15.14 -10.37 16.60
N ALA A 32 -14.96 -10.25 15.29
CA ALA A 32 -14.55 -11.35 14.42
C ALA A 32 -13.07 -11.73 14.60
N LEU A 33 -12.22 -10.77 14.97
CA LEU A 33 -10.79 -10.99 15.23
C LEU A 33 -10.51 -11.59 16.61
N GLY A 34 -11.44 -11.44 17.56
CA GLY A 34 -11.38 -12.03 18.89
C GLY A 34 -11.19 -11.02 20.02
N SER A 35 -11.11 -11.50 21.26
CA SER A 35 -11.14 -10.68 22.48
C SER A 35 -9.97 -9.72 22.65
N ASP A 36 -8.87 -9.97 21.95
CA ASP A 36 -7.69 -9.11 21.99
C ASP A 36 -7.88 -7.83 21.16
N PHE A 37 -8.92 -7.77 20.31
CA PHE A 37 -9.21 -6.61 19.49
C PHE A 37 -10.34 -5.77 20.06
N ARG A 38 -10.20 -4.45 19.95
CA ARG A 38 -11.24 -3.49 20.32
C ARG A 38 -11.48 -2.50 19.18
N PRO A 39 -12.73 -2.08 18.94
CA PRO A 39 -13.01 -1.06 17.95
C PRO A 39 -12.49 0.31 18.40
N MET A 40 -12.08 1.11 17.42
CA MET A 40 -11.71 2.53 17.54
C MET A 40 -12.64 3.36 16.63
N SER A 41 -12.58 4.69 16.71
CA SER A 41 -13.35 5.57 15.81
C SER A 41 -12.93 5.46 14.34
N ASP A 42 -11.72 4.97 14.09
CA ASP A 42 -11.02 5.00 12.81
C ASP A 42 -10.25 3.68 12.54
N GLY A 43 -10.70 2.58 13.14
CA GLY A 43 -10.13 1.25 12.92
C GLY A 43 -10.32 0.30 14.11
N VAL A 44 -9.31 -0.53 14.37
CA VAL A 44 -9.27 -1.44 15.52
C VAL A 44 -7.91 -1.39 16.21
N VAL A 45 -7.87 -1.70 17.50
CA VAL A 45 -6.63 -1.81 18.28
C VAL A 45 -6.45 -3.22 18.80
N HIS A 46 -5.24 -3.75 18.66
CA HIS A 46 -4.82 -5.00 19.27
C HIS A 46 -4.29 -4.71 20.68
N GLY A 47 -4.97 -5.21 21.72
CA GLY A 47 -4.68 -4.96 23.12
C GLY A 47 -3.25 -5.34 23.54
N PRO A 48 -2.79 -6.58 23.29
CA PRO A 48 -1.47 -7.05 23.72
C PRO A 48 -0.31 -6.22 23.18
N SER A 49 -0.37 -5.80 21.91
CA SER A 49 0.70 -5.01 21.29
C SER A 49 0.46 -3.51 21.29
N THR A 50 -0.73 -3.07 21.70
CA THR A 50 -1.23 -1.69 21.55
C THR A 50 -1.25 -1.16 20.11
N THR A 51 -1.06 -2.04 19.12
CA THR A 51 -0.98 -1.66 17.71
C THR A 51 -2.36 -1.27 17.20
N THR A 52 -2.45 -0.12 16.54
CA THR A 52 -3.67 0.34 15.89
C THR A 52 -3.62 -0.01 14.41
N PHE A 53 -4.71 -0.61 13.93
CA PHE A 53 -4.88 -1.04 12.55
C PHE A 53 -6.01 -0.26 11.88
N ALA A 54 -5.74 0.21 10.67
CA ALA A 54 -6.78 0.61 9.74
C ALA A 54 -7.47 -0.64 9.18
N VAL A 55 -8.78 -0.54 8.97
CA VAL A 55 -9.57 -1.57 8.29
C VAL A 55 -9.63 -1.21 6.81
N ILE A 56 -8.99 -2.03 5.97
CA ILE A 56 -8.85 -1.76 4.54
C ILE A 56 -9.90 -2.59 3.77
N PRO A 57 -10.81 -1.95 3.00
CA PRO A 57 -11.68 -2.69 2.10
C PRO A 57 -10.86 -3.33 0.98
N GLY A 58 -11.27 -4.51 0.56
CA GLY A 58 -10.77 -5.18 -0.62
C GLY A 58 -11.40 -4.64 -1.90
N GLY A 59 -11.01 -5.24 -3.02
CA GLY A 59 -11.50 -4.90 -4.35
C GLY A 59 -10.60 -5.45 -5.43
N THR A 60 -10.69 -4.90 -6.64
CA THR A 60 -9.89 -5.33 -7.78
C THR A 60 -9.20 -4.13 -8.41
N PHE A 61 -7.94 -4.29 -8.77
CA PHE A 61 -7.16 -3.29 -9.49
C PHE A 61 -6.15 -3.94 -10.43
N VAL A 62 -5.57 -3.15 -11.32
CA VAL A 62 -4.42 -3.56 -12.13
C VAL A 62 -3.15 -3.22 -11.37
N MET A 63 -2.44 -4.25 -10.92
CA MET A 63 -1.13 -4.16 -10.28
C MET A 63 -0.02 -4.11 -11.34
N GLY A 64 0.99 -3.28 -11.12
CA GLY A 64 2.09 -3.05 -12.05
C GLY A 64 1.98 -1.76 -12.85
N LEU A 65 2.86 -1.59 -13.83
CA LEU A 65 2.92 -0.40 -14.68
C LEU A 65 2.59 -0.73 -16.13
N THR A 66 1.58 -0.07 -16.68
CA THR A 66 1.28 -0.10 -18.11
C THR A 66 2.22 0.81 -18.90
N ASP A 67 2.30 0.63 -20.23
CA ASP A 67 3.04 1.54 -21.10
C ASP A 67 2.53 2.98 -20.99
N ASP A 68 1.21 3.16 -20.78
CA ASP A 68 0.60 4.47 -20.57
C ASP A 68 0.99 5.09 -19.22
N ASP A 69 1.12 4.27 -18.17
CA ASP A 69 1.60 4.71 -16.86
C ASP A 69 3.04 5.20 -16.94
N ILE A 70 3.90 4.45 -17.64
CA ILE A 70 5.29 4.83 -17.89
C ILE A 70 5.33 6.12 -18.71
N ALA A 71 4.59 6.18 -19.82
CA ALA A 71 4.56 7.37 -20.68
C ALA A 71 4.02 8.62 -19.95
N ARG A 72 3.04 8.46 -19.05
CA ARG A 72 2.54 9.55 -18.20
C ARG A 72 3.61 10.01 -17.22
N ALA A 73 4.28 9.07 -16.53
CA ALA A 73 5.39 9.39 -15.65
C ALA A 73 6.53 10.12 -16.40
N SER A 74 6.85 9.69 -17.63
CA SER A 74 7.88 10.32 -18.45
C SER A 74 7.58 11.75 -18.88
N ARG A 75 6.31 12.16 -18.89
CA ARG A 75 5.93 13.55 -19.19
C ARG A 75 6.08 14.47 -17.98
N SER A 76 6.01 13.92 -16.77
CA SER A 76 6.03 14.69 -15.51
C SER A 76 7.44 14.95 -14.98
N VAL A 77 8.48 14.30 -15.52
CA VAL A 77 9.86 14.38 -15.03
C VAL A 77 10.82 14.51 -16.22
N PRO A 78 11.84 15.39 -16.19
CA PRO A 78 12.90 15.35 -17.19
C PRO A 78 13.64 14.01 -17.07
N TRP A 79 13.46 13.20 -18.10
CA TRP A 79 13.94 11.83 -18.20
C TRP A 79 15.41 11.84 -18.62
N ASP A 80 16.31 12.11 -17.67
CA ASP A 80 17.75 11.90 -17.89
C ASP A 80 18.11 10.40 -17.81
N ASP A 81 19.35 10.09 -18.19
CA ASP A 81 19.81 8.70 -18.35
C ASP A 81 19.75 7.90 -17.03
N ASP A 82 19.92 8.53 -15.87
CA ASP A 82 19.93 7.84 -14.57
C ASP A 82 18.50 7.47 -14.11
N TRP A 83 17.53 8.36 -14.36
CA TRP A 83 16.11 8.09 -14.08
C TRP A 83 15.53 7.07 -15.06
N ALA A 84 15.84 7.25 -16.35
CA ALA A 84 15.49 6.29 -17.40
C ALA A 84 15.96 4.88 -17.05
N TYR A 85 17.21 4.78 -16.58
CA TYR A 85 17.82 3.53 -16.19
C TYR A 85 17.13 2.92 -14.97
N SER A 86 16.94 3.70 -13.89
CA SER A 86 16.28 3.22 -12.67
C SER A 86 14.86 2.73 -12.93
N LEU A 87 14.09 3.48 -13.72
CA LEU A 87 12.75 3.07 -14.16
C LEU A 87 12.75 1.89 -15.11
N SER A 88 13.75 1.75 -15.96
CA SER A 88 13.83 0.59 -16.84
C SER A 88 14.02 -0.70 -16.02
N ILE A 89 14.75 -0.64 -14.90
CA ILE A 89 14.98 -1.79 -14.01
C ILE A 89 13.75 -2.04 -13.13
N GLU A 90 13.16 -1.01 -12.55
CA GLU A 90 12.00 -1.12 -11.66
C GLU A 90 10.68 -1.37 -12.44
N GLY A 91 10.53 -0.77 -13.62
CA GLY A 91 9.43 -1.04 -14.52
C GLY A 91 9.45 -2.49 -15.04
N GLN A 92 10.64 -3.08 -15.21
CA GLN A 92 10.76 -4.51 -15.57
C GLN A 92 10.25 -5.45 -14.47
N SER A 93 10.40 -5.08 -13.18
CA SER A 93 9.84 -5.88 -12.08
C SER A 93 8.32 -5.76 -12.00
N ALA A 94 7.76 -4.63 -12.44
CA ALA A 94 6.34 -4.31 -12.42
C ALA A 94 5.51 -4.84 -13.61
N VAL A 95 6.14 -5.51 -14.59
CA VAL A 95 5.44 -6.10 -15.75
C VAL A 95 5.26 -7.62 -15.63
N PRO A 96 4.21 -8.21 -16.24
CA PRO A 96 3.11 -7.55 -16.91
C PRO A 96 2.10 -6.96 -15.92
N PRO A 97 1.40 -5.87 -16.29
CA PRO A 97 0.22 -5.42 -15.57
C PRO A 97 -0.76 -6.57 -15.39
N THR A 98 -1.21 -6.78 -14.16
CA THR A 98 -2.03 -7.94 -13.81
C THR A 98 -3.22 -7.50 -12.98
N GLU A 99 -4.41 -7.95 -13.35
CA GLU A 99 -5.59 -7.79 -12.51
C GLU A 99 -5.44 -8.63 -11.24
N VAL A 100 -5.55 -7.97 -10.08
CA VAL A 100 -5.42 -8.57 -8.76
C VAL A 100 -6.66 -8.23 -7.93
N CYS A 101 -7.23 -9.25 -7.30
CA CYS A 101 -8.32 -9.13 -6.35
C CYS A 101 -7.75 -9.17 -4.92
N VAL A 102 -7.78 -8.05 -4.22
CA VAL A 102 -7.30 -7.95 -2.83
C VAL A 102 -8.46 -8.21 -1.89
N ALA A 103 -8.29 -9.14 -0.96
CA ALA A 103 -9.26 -9.39 0.11
C ALA A 103 -9.20 -8.26 1.17
N PRO A 104 -10.25 -8.01 1.95
CA PRO A 104 -10.18 -7.06 3.06
C PRO A 104 -9.12 -7.45 4.08
N PHE A 105 -8.39 -6.49 4.62
CA PHE A 105 -7.30 -6.75 5.55
C PHE A 105 -7.12 -5.62 6.58
N LEU A 106 -6.27 -5.88 7.57
CA LEU A 106 -5.82 -4.88 8.54
C LEU A 106 -4.42 -4.43 8.17
N LEU A 107 -4.18 -3.12 8.23
CA LEU A 107 -2.84 -2.55 8.07
C LEU A 107 -2.52 -1.64 9.25
N GLU A 108 -1.31 -1.79 9.80
CA GLU A 108 -0.84 -0.94 10.89
C GLU A 108 -0.81 0.53 10.42
N ARG A 109 -1.32 1.45 11.25
CA ARG A 109 -1.36 2.89 10.92
C ARG A 109 -0.04 3.62 11.16
N GLY A 110 0.89 3.00 11.87
CA GLY A 110 2.18 3.57 12.23
C GLY A 110 3.07 3.87 11.02
N PRO A 111 4.18 4.62 11.23
CA PRO A 111 5.04 5.12 10.16
C PRO A 111 5.94 4.02 9.56
N GLY A 112 5.36 2.95 9.01
CA GLY A 112 6.07 1.87 8.31
C GLY A 112 7.19 1.18 9.11
N VAL A 113 7.82 0.18 8.50
CA VAL A 113 8.92 -0.59 9.12
C VAL A 113 10.18 -0.64 8.25
N GLY A 114 10.27 0.14 7.17
CA GLY A 114 11.35 0.01 6.19
C GLY A 114 12.76 0.37 6.69
N ALA A 115 12.90 1.04 7.83
CA ALA A 115 14.20 1.29 8.45
C ALA A 115 14.75 0.08 9.24
N THR A 116 13.90 -0.90 9.56
CA THR A 116 14.29 -2.14 10.24
C THR A 116 14.68 -3.20 9.20
N PRO A 117 15.69 -4.04 9.44
CA PRO A 117 15.98 -5.17 8.56
C PRO A 117 14.75 -6.07 8.35
N ARG A 118 14.49 -6.53 7.12
CA ARG A 118 13.30 -7.34 6.79
C ARG A 118 13.12 -8.54 7.72
N ALA A 119 14.19 -9.25 8.04
CA ALA A 119 14.14 -10.43 8.91
C ALA A 119 13.57 -10.09 10.30
N GLU A 120 13.96 -8.97 10.88
CA GLU A 120 13.45 -8.49 12.16
C GLU A 120 11.98 -8.03 12.05
N ALA A 121 11.61 -7.39 10.93
CA ALA A 121 10.23 -7.00 10.67
C ALA A 121 9.30 -8.22 10.57
N LEU A 122 9.75 -9.28 9.88
CA LEU A 122 9.06 -10.56 9.79
C LEU A 122 8.91 -11.24 11.15
N GLU A 123 10.00 -11.31 11.92
CA GLU A 123 10.00 -11.92 13.25
C GLU A 123 9.07 -11.17 14.20
N ARG A 124 9.11 -9.84 14.19
CA ARG A 124 8.21 -9.00 15.00
C ARG A 124 6.75 -9.23 14.66
N ALA A 125 6.40 -9.23 13.38
CA ALA A 125 5.03 -9.48 12.94
C ALA A 125 4.57 -10.88 13.39
N ALA A 126 5.39 -11.92 13.12
CA ALA A 126 5.08 -13.29 13.47
C ALA A 126 4.95 -13.50 14.99
N GLY A 127 5.81 -12.86 15.79
CA GLY A 127 5.76 -12.92 17.26
C GLY A 127 4.48 -12.32 17.85
N LEU A 128 3.78 -11.49 17.10
CA LEU A 128 2.48 -10.92 17.47
C LEU A 128 1.29 -11.65 16.82
N GLY A 129 1.52 -12.74 16.08
CA GLY A 129 0.47 -13.46 15.35
C GLY A 129 0.04 -12.77 14.05
N PHE A 130 0.84 -11.82 13.56
CA PHE A 130 0.61 -11.08 12.32
C PHE A 130 1.58 -11.50 11.22
N ARG A 131 1.38 -10.90 10.04
CA ARG A 131 2.31 -10.94 8.92
C ARG A 131 2.55 -9.52 8.42
N LEU A 132 3.60 -9.34 7.63
CA LEU A 132 3.71 -8.13 6.81
C LEU A 132 2.59 -8.12 5.74
N PRO A 133 2.21 -6.94 5.22
CA PRO A 133 1.30 -6.88 4.07
C PRO A 133 1.95 -7.54 2.84
N SER A 134 1.16 -8.06 1.92
CA SER A 134 1.67 -8.49 0.61
C SER A 134 2.08 -7.28 -0.23
N GLU A 135 2.86 -7.51 -1.26
CA GLU A 135 3.22 -6.48 -2.24
C GLU A 135 1.97 -5.90 -2.92
N ALA A 136 0.98 -6.75 -3.23
CA ALA A 136 -0.30 -6.32 -3.79
C ALA A 136 -1.13 -5.49 -2.81
N GLU A 137 -1.15 -5.86 -1.53
CA GLU A 137 -1.83 -5.09 -0.47
C GLU A 137 -1.19 -3.71 -0.27
N LEU A 138 0.15 -3.64 -0.31
CA LEU A 138 0.87 -2.37 -0.27
C LEU A 138 0.52 -1.49 -1.47
N GLU A 139 0.59 -2.04 -2.69
CA GLU A 139 0.24 -1.28 -3.89
C GLU A 139 -1.22 -0.83 -3.89
N TRP A 140 -2.15 -1.65 -3.38
CA TRP A 140 -3.56 -1.30 -3.20
C TRP A 140 -3.75 -0.07 -2.33
N VAL A 141 -3.15 -0.02 -1.13
CA VAL A 141 -3.31 1.15 -0.23
C VAL A 141 -2.57 2.38 -0.74
N ILE A 142 -1.44 2.19 -1.40
CA ILE A 142 -0.63 3.24 -2.02
C ILE A 142 -1.37 3.84 -3.24
N ARG A 143 -2.21 3.06 -3.92
CA ARG A 143 -3.12 3.51 -4.99
C ARG A 143 -4.51 3.94 -4.49
N ASP A 144 -4.64 4.18 -3.18
CA ASP A 144 -5.88 4.62 -2.54
C ASP A 144 -7.08 3.70 -2.86
N GLY A 145 -6.84 2.39 -2.87
CA GLY A 145 -7.84 1.39 -3.23
C GLY A 145 -8.01 1.18 -4.74
N GLY A 146 -6.93 1.34 -5.51
CA GLY A 146 -6.93 1.18 -6.97
C GLY A 146 -7.55 2.36 -7.74
N GLN A 147 -7.85 3.47 -7.05
CA GLN A 147 -8.43 4.68 -7.65
C GLN A 147 -7.37 5.58 -8.29
N GLU A 148 -6.12 5.47 -7.82
CA GLU A 148 -4.98 6.15 -8.40
C GLU A 148 -4.19 5.20 -9.31
N ALA A 149 -3.86 5.66 -10.51
CA ALA A 149 -3.13 4.84 -11.48
C ALA A 149 -1.62 4.70 -11.15
N LEU A 150 -1.05 5.70 -10.47
CA LEU A 150 0.32 5.68 -9.99
C LEU A 150 0.30 5.68 -8.46
N HIS A 151 0.40 6.81 -7.78
CA HIS A 151 0.37 6.84 -6.32
C HIS A 151 -0.60 7.90 -5.82
N LEU A 152 -1.04 7.78 -4.56
CA LEU A 152 -1.50 8.90 -3.76
C LEU A 152 -0.59 10.11 -3.99
N GLY A 153 -1.17 11.15 -4.58
CA GLY A 153 -0.43 12.34 -4.98
C GLY A 153 0.25 13.03 -3.80
N ALA A 154 1.36 13.68 -4.09
CA ALA A 154 1.96 14.66 -3.21
C ALA A 154 1.93 16.02 -3.93
N ARG A 155 1.75 17.10 -3.17
CA ARG A 155 1.90 18.46 -3.64
C ARG A 155 3.22 19.00 -3.12
N SER A 156 4.07 19.49 -4.02
CA SER A 156 5.25 20.25 -3.60
C SER A 156 4.82 21.59 -3.02
N LEU A 157 5.37 21.98 -1.87
CA LEU A 157 5.12 23.28 -1.24
C LEU A 157 6.19 24.33 -1.58
N GLY A 158 7.12 24.00 -2.49
CA GLY A 158 8.39 24.72 -2.61
C GLY A 158 9.39 24.26 -1.54
N ASP A 159 10.58 24.89 -1.49
CA ASP A 159 11.60 24.77 -0.42
C ASP A 159 12.03 23.36 0.05
N GLY A 160 11.72 22.32 -0.73
CA GLY A 160 12.01 20.93 -0.39
C GLY A 160 10.95 20.28 0.52
N ARG A 161 9.83 20.96 0.79
CA ARG A 161 8.69 20.40 1.53
C ARG A 161 7.64 19.81 0.61
N PHE A 162 7.00 18.76 1.09
CA PHE A 162 5.90 18.07 0.42
C PHE A 162 4.68 18.02 1.34
N GLU A 163 3.51 18.25 0.76
CA GLU A 163 2.23 17.94 1.37
C GLU A 163 1.69 16.67 0.73
N PHE A 164 1.52 15.64 1.53
CA PHE A 164 1.04 14.36 1.08
C PHE A 164 -0.48 14.31 1.14
N ARG A 165 -1.13 13.85 0.07
CA ARG A 165 -2.57 13.63 0.11
C ARG A 165 -2.86 12.57 1.18
N PRO A 166 -3.80 12.84 2.11
CA PRO A 166 -4.17 11.85 3.10
C PRO A 166 -4.82 10.64 2.41
N SER A 167 -4.47 9.44 2.87
CA SER A 167 -5.14 8.23 2.43
C SER A 167 -6.60 8.22 2.90
N ARG A 168 -7.51 7.72 2.05
CA ARG A 168 -8.92 7.50 2.45
C ARG A 168 -9.06 6.47 3.58
N PHE A 169 -8.02 5.66 3.80
CA PHE A 169 -7.96 4.64 4.84
C PHE A 169 -7.36 5.14 6.16
N ALA A 170 -7.10 6.45 6.29
CA ALA A 170 -6.49 7.07 7.46
C ALA A 170 -5.11 6.47 7.82
N LEU A 171 -4.38 6.00 6.82
CA LEU A 171 -3.01 5.51 6.94
C LEU A 171 -2.04 6.69 6.93
N ASP A 172 -1.09 6.66 7.86
CA ASP A 172 0.04 7.58 7.89
C ASP A 172 1.26 6.93 7.25
N GLY A 173 2.20 7.76 6.77
CA GLY A 173 3.49 7.25 6.32
C GLY A 173 3.44 6.31 5.11
N LEU A 174 2.42 6.37 4.25
CA LEU A 174 2.45 5.62 2.98
C LEU A 174 3.60 6.03 2.05
N PHE A 175 4.22 7.19 2.33
CA PHE A 175 5.29 7.78 1.55
C PHE A 175 6.70 7.41 2.03
N ILE A 176 6.82 6.39 2.87
CA ILE A 176 8.10 5.86 3.33
C ILE A 176 8.23 4.38 2.95
N ALA A 177 9.35 3.78 3.31
CA ALA A 177 9.67 2.40 2.99
C ALA A 177 8.81 1.40 3.79
N HIS A 178 8.21 0.43 3.10
CA HIS A 178 7.40 -0.65 3.66
C HIS A 178 7.87 -2.00 3.14
N TRP A 179 8.22 -2.90 4.06
CA TRP A 179 8.53 -4.27 3.70
C TRP A 179 7.27 -5.04 3.34
N ALA A 180 7.30 -5.70 2.19
CA ALA A 180 6.32 -6.70 1.82
C ALA A 180 6.68 -8.06 2.44
N GLN A 181 5.65 -8.84 2.67
CA GLN A 181 5.76 -10.25 3.03
C GLN A 181 6.36 -11.08 1.90
N ASP A 182 6.25 -10.61 0.65
CA ASP A 182 6.67 -11.25 -0.58
C ASP A 182 8.19 -11.45 -0.66
N ASP A 183 8.58 -12.53 -1.32
CA ASP A 183 9.95 -12.71 -1.80
C ASP A 183 10.11 -11.98 -3.14
N TRP A 184 11.33 -11.54 -3.47
CA TRP A 184 11.55 -10.77 -4.69
C TRP A 184 11.59 -11.66 -5.94
N PHE A 185 11.00 -11.16 -7.02
CA PHE A 185 11.03 -11.76 -8.36
C PHE A 185 11.41 -10.69 -9.40
N PRO A 186 12.01 -11.10 -10.55
CA PRO A 186 12.42 -10.15 -11.58
C PRO A 186 11.25 -9.54 -12.38
N SER A 187 10.03 -10.05 -12.21
CA SER A 187 8.82 -9.57 -12.90
C SER A 187 7.56 -10.09 -12.21
N HIS A 188 6.41 -9.47 -12.47
CA HIS A 188 5.08 -9.95 -12.05
C HIS A 188 4.58 -11.17 -12.84
N ALA A 189 5.35 -11.70 -13.79
CA ALA A 189 4.93 -12.89 -14.55
C ALA A 189 4.71 -14.08 -13.59
N GLY A 190 3.48 -14.60 -13.57
CA GLY A 190 3.07 -15.69 -12.67
C GLY A 190 2.85 -15.27 -11.21
N ALA A 191 2.70 -13.97 -10.93
CA ALA A 191 2.33 -13.50 -9.59
C ALA A 191 0.89 -13.94 -9.21
N PRO A 192 0.61 -14.10 -7.89
CA PRO A 192 -0.74 -14.36 -7.40
C PRO A 192 -1.72 -13.26 -7.82
N ARG A 193 -2.98 -13.65 -8.06
CA ARG A 193 -4.07 -12.72 -8.45
C ARG A 193 -5.09 -12.49 -7.35
N ASP A 194 -4.89 -13.09 -6.18
CA ASP A 194 -5.77 -13.03 -5.02
C ASP A 194 -5.22 -12.14 -3.89
N GLY A 195 -4.18 -11.34 -4.21
CA GLY A 195 -3.52 -10.45 -3.25
C GLY A 195 -2.65 -11.18 -2.22
N SER A 196 -2.52 -12.51 -2.29
CA SER A 196 -1.67 -13.27 -1.37
C SER A 196 -0.18 -13.01 -1.60
N PRO A 197 0.67 -13.07 -0.56
CA PRO A 197 2.12 -12.90 -0.71
C PRO A 197 2.74 -13.95 -1.65
N ARG A 198 3.55 -13.49 -2.60
CA ARG A 198 4.31 -14.33 -3.51
C ARG A 198 5.54 -14.92 -2.82
N ARG A 199 5.70 -16.24 -2.90
CA ARG A 199 6.75 -17.01 -2.23
C ARG A 199 7.65 -17.76 -3.20
N GLY A 200 8.85 -18.11 -2.74
CA GLY A 200 9.81 -18.94 -3.50
C GLY A 200 10.75 -18.13 -4.39
N GLY A 201 10.85 -16.82 -4.14
CA GLY A 201 11.76 -15.91 -4.82
C GLY A 201 13.04 -15.68 -4.01
N ASP A 202 13.68 -14.51 -4.23
CA ASP A 202 14.81 -14.07 -3.43
C ASP A 202 14.33 -13.61 -2.03
N PRO A 203 14.82 -14.23 -0.94
CA PRO A 203 14.31 -13.99 0.42
C PRO A 203 14.76 -12.65 1.00
N ARG A 204 15.58 -11.87 0.29
CA ARG A 204 15.77 -10.44 0.63
C ARG A 204 14.46 -9.65 0.52
N GLY A 205 13.54 -10.11 -0.33
CA GLY A 205 12.18 -9.61 -0.41
C GLY A 205 12.03 -8.27 -1.12
N VAL A 206 10.82 -7.74 -1.06
CA VAL A 206 10.44 -6.48 -1.69
C VAL A 206 10.24 -5.42 -0.62
N CYS A 207 10.89 -4.27 -0.78
CA CYS A 207 10.56 -3.07 -0.03
C CYS A 207 9.92 -2.07 -0.99
N ARG A 208 8.64 -1.75 -0.76
CA ARG A 208 7.98 -0.69 -1.51
C ARG A 208 8.34 0.64 -0.86
N ILE A 209 8.95 1.52 -1.64
CA ILE A 209 9.28 2.86 -1.19
C ILE A 209 8.62 3.84 -2.13
N THR A 210 7.96 4.85 -1.56
CA THR A 210 7.67 6.06 -2.30
C THR A 210 8.81 7.04 -2.06
N PHE A 211 9.48 7.48 -3.11
CA PHE A 211 10.41 8.60 -3.01
C PHE A 211 9.71 9.89 -3.46
N PRO A 212 9.59 10.93 -2.61
CA PRO A 212 9.39 12.27 -3.11
C PRO A 212 10.69 12.67 -3.82
N LEU A 213 10.66 12.72 -5.15
CA LEU A 213 11.83 13.10 -5.95
C LEU A 213 12.08 14.61 -5.75
N PRO A 214 13.23 15.05 -5.20
CA PRO A 214 13.48 16.45 -4.86
C PRO A 214 13.74 17.36 -6.06
N ALA A 215 14.00 16.79 -7.23
CA ALA A 215 14.19 17.53 -8.45
C ALA A 215 12.82 17.69 -9.14
N PHE A 216 12.40 18.93 -9.38
CA PHE A 216 11.26 19.33 -10.21
C PHE A 216 9.93 19.51 -9.47
N CYS A 217 9.87 20.64 -8.77
CA CYS A 217 8.64 21.36 -8.45
C CYS A 217 8.19 22.16 -9.68
N CYS A 218 7.06 21.79 -10.30
CA CYS A 218 6.25 22.74 -11.05
C CYS A 218 4.77 22.51 -10.70
N ASP A 219 3.99 23.58 -10.80
CA ASP A 219 3.07 24.04 -9.74
C ASP A 219 1.80 23.22 -9.43
N GLU A 220 1.54 22.04 -9.97
CA GLU A 220 0.19 21.44 -9.76
C GLU A 220 0.12 19.99 -9.27
N ASP A 221 1.07 19.09 -9.53
CA ASP A 221 1.05 17.73 -8.94
C ASP A 221 2.45 17.05 -9.00
N VAL A 222 2.95 16.52 -7.87
CA VAL A 222 4.13 15.64 -7.89
C VAL A 222 3.65 14.23 -8.21
N THR A 223 3.95 13.76 -9.42
CA THR A 223 3.83 12.35 -9.76
C THR A 223 4.95 11.60 -9.03
N ALA A 224 4.68 11.09 -7.84
CA ALA A 224 5.59 10.19 -7.16
C ALA A 224 5.65 8.86 -7.92
N LEU A 225 6.86 8.45 -8.25
CA LEU A 225 7.10 7.28 -9.06
C LEU A 225 7.32 6.06 -8.16
N PHE A 226 6.68 4.95 -8.50
CA PHE A 226 6.94 3.66 -7.88
C PHE A 226 8.37 3.20 -8.15
N ALA A 227 9.06 2.78 -7.08
CA ALA A 227 10.15 1.85 -7.20
C ALA A 227 9.88 0.67 -6.26
N ALA A 228 9.82 -0.54 -6.80
CA ALA A 228 9.79 -1.77 -6.04
C ALA A 228 11.24 -2.16 -5.73
N LEU A 229 11.88 -1.38 -4.86
CA LEU A 229 13.31 -1.52 -4.66
C LEU A 229 13.65 -2.90 -4.10
N ARG A 230 14.57 -3.57 -4.79
CA ARG A 230 15.35 -4.66 -4.21
C ARG A 230 16.25 -4.08 -3.13
N SER A 231 16.04 -4.49 -1.89
CA SER A 231 16.81 -4.05 -0.72
C SER A 231 17.32 -5.23 0.08
#